data_AF-A0AAV5TR77-F1
#
_entry.id   AF-A0AAV5TR77-F1
#
_cell.length_a   1.000
_cell.length_b   1.000
_cell.length_c   1.000
_cell.angle_alpha   90.00
_cell.angle_beta   90.00
_cell.angle_gamma   90.00
#
_symmetry.space_group_name_H-M   'P 1'
#
loop_
_entity.id
_entity.type
_entity.pdbx_description
1 polymer ?
#
loop_
_entity_poly.entity_id
_entity_poly.type
_entity_poly.pdbx_seq_one_letter_code
_entity_poly.pdbx_strand_id
1 'polypeptide(L)'
;SMTRVKEVSTRLMRPTLPSINVELLEELVTTWNKEWEADASVKVFDEGLAQYMLVDEMSHHKFYAAVILGKPALRCSLVDAEPEDTLDEEAGNEFTLTNGAVSKAQDHLDRLMEVLAKRGYRLRS
;
A
#
# COMPACT_ATOMS: atom_id res chain seq x y z
N SER A 1 24.16 -8.87 2.65
CA SER A 1 23.30 -8.60 3.82
C SER A 1 22.10 -9.52 3.73
N MET A 2 21.72 -10.24 4.78
CA MET A 2 20.48 -11.02 4.79
C MET A 2 19.32 -10.03 4.93
N THR A 3 18.47 -9.93 3.91
CA THR A 3 17.21 -9.19 4.01
C THR A 3 16.36 -9.84 5.10
N ARG A 4 16.01 -9.08 6.14
CA ARG A 4 15.12 -9.55 7.21
C ARG A 4 13.71 -9.61 6.63
N VAL A 5 12.98 -10.70 6.88
CA VAL A 5 11.66 -10.94 6.29
C VAL A 5 10.65 -11.27 7.39
N LYS A 6 9.42 -10.76 7.27
CA LYS A 6 8.35 -10.94 8.25
C LYS A 6 6.99 -11.06 7.56
N GLU A 7 6.10 -11.88 8.11
CA GLU A 7 4.68 -11.83 7.73
C GLU A 7 4.02 -10.66 8.45
N VAL A 8 3.46 -9.72 7.68
CA VAL A 8 2.88 -8.48 8.20
C VAL A 8 1.41 -8.42 7.80
N SER A 9 0.53 -8.19 8.77
CA SER A 9 -0.89 -8.02 8.49
C SER A 9 -1.12 -6.73 7.68
N THR A 10 -2.00 -6.78 6.69
CA THR A 10 -2.43 -5.59 5.93
C THR A 10 -3.14 -4.55 6.79
N ARG A 11 -3.50 -4.87 8.03
CA ARG A 11 -4.04 -3.92 9.02
C ARG A 11 -2.97 -3.09 9.72
N LEU A 12 -1.73 -3.59 9.76
CA LEU A 12 -0.60 -2.96 10.44
C LEU A 12 0.31 -2.20 9.48
N MET A 13 0.12 -2.38 8.17
CA MET A 13 0.80 -1.60 7.15
C MET A 13 0.08 -0.28 6.91
N ARG A 14 0.88 0.79 6.81
CA ARG A 14 0.40 2.13 6.48
C ARG A 14 1.17 2.74 5.30
N PRO A 15 0.48 3.43 4.39
CA PRO A 15 1.10 4.15 3.29
C PRO A 15 1.79 5.43 3.78
N THR A 16 2.80 5.86 3.03
CA THR A 16 3.62 7.06 3.25
C THR A 16 3.68 7.98 2.03
N LEU A 17 3.25 7.49 0.86
CA LEU A 17 3.19 8.26 -0.39
C LEU A 17 1.75 8.70 -0.70
N PRO A 18 1.52 9.96 -1.11
CA PRO A 18 0.20 10.52 -1.33
C PRO A 18 -0.40 10.21 -2.70
N SER A 19 0.34 9.55 -3.60
CA SER A 19 -0.14 9.28 -4.95
C SER A 19 -0.54 7.82 -5.15
N ILE A 20 -1.68 7.63 -5.80
CA ILE A 20 -2.14 6.32 -6.28
C ILE A 20 -2.18 6.37 -7.80
N ASN A 21 -1.30 5.62 -8.45
CA ASN A 21 -1.29 5.41 -9.88
C ASN A 21 -2.40 4.40 -10.23
N VAL A 22 -3.45 4.88 -10.90
CA VAL A 22 -4.67 4.12 -11.15
C VAL A 22 -4.43 2.99 -12.15
N GLU A 23 -3.66 3.22 -13.21
CA GLU A 23 -3.32 2.19 -14.19
C GLU A 23 -2.50 1.06 -13.56
N LEU A 24 -1.48 1.39 -12.75
CA LEU A 24 -0.67 0.39 -12.06
C LEU A 24 -1.48 -0.41 -11.03
N LEU A 25 -2.37 0.26 -10.30
CA LEU A 25 -3.26 -0.41 -9.36
C LEU A 25 -4.13 -1.46 -10.06
N GLU A 26 -4.77 -1.06 -11.17
CA GLU A 26 -5.61 -1.96 -11.96
C GLU A 26 -4.83 -3.13 -12.55
N GLU A 27 -3.64 -2.87 -13.09
CA GLU A 27 -2.76 -3.92 -13.59
C GLU A 27 -2.46 -4.95 -12.50
N LEU A 28 -2.07 -4.51 -11.30
CA LEU A 28 -1.70 -5.41 -10.20
C LEU A 28 -2.89 -6.18 -9.64
N VAL A 29 -4.08 -5.58 -9.58
CA VAL A 29 -5.30 -6.26 -9.13
C VAL A 29 -5.71 -7.34 -10.14
N THR A 30 -5.69 -7.01 -11.44
CA THR A 30 -6.14 -7.91 -12.51
C THR A 30 -5.14 -9.02 -12.83
N THR A 31 -3.84 -8.80 -12.60
CA THR A 31 -2.77 -9.76 -12.90
C THR A 31 -2.12 -10.34 -11.65
N TRP A 32 -2.79 -10.25 -10.49
CA TRP A 32 -2.23 -10.61 -9.19
C TRP A 32 -1.52 -11.97 -9.20
N ASN A 33 -0.20 -11.95 -8.99
CA ASN A 33 0.59 -13.16 -8.83
C ASN A 33 0.59 -13.57 -7.35
N LYS A 34 0.09 -14.77 -7.04
CA LYS A 34 0.08 -15.32 -5.67
C LYS A 34 1.47 -15.42 -5.05
N GLU A 35 2.53 -15.53 -5.85
CA GLU A 35 3.91 -15.53 -5.35
C GLU A 35 4.26 -14.22 -4.62
N TRP A 36 3.64 -13.09 -4.98
CA TRP A 36 3.84 -11.81 -4.30
C TRP A 36 3.38 -11.80 -2.84
N GLU A 37 2.56 -12.78 -2.44
CA GLU A 37 2.17 -12.95 -1.03
C GLU A 37 3.33 -13.54 -0.19
N ALA A 38 4.30 -14.20 -0.82
CA ALA A 38 5.36 -14.96 -0.16
C ALA A 38 6.80 -14.54 -0.57
N ASP A 39 6.96 -13.78 -1.64
CA ASP A 39 8.27 -13.45 -2.23
C ASP A 39 9.04 -12.34 -1.49
N ALA A 40 8.43 -11.70 -0.48
CA ALA A 40 9.01 -10.58 0.25
C ALA A 40 9.29 -9.33 -0.62
N SER A 41 8.59 -9.17 -1.74
CA SER A 41 8.77 -8.04 -2.65
C SER A 41 8.19 -6.72 -2.13
N VAL A 42 7.27 -6.77 -1.17
CA VAL A 42 6.78 -5.58 -0.45
C VAL A 42 7.78 -5.21 0.63
N LYS A 43 8.28 -3.98 0.61
CA LYS A 43 9.24 -3.45 1.57
C LYS A 43 8.53 -2.60 2.61
N VAL A 44 8.85 -2.84 3.87
CA VAL A 44 8.35 -2.06 4.99
C VAL A 44 9.45 -1.70 5.98
N PHE A 45 9.31 -0.57 6.62
CA PHE A 45 10.08 -0.19 7.81
C PHE A 45 9.25 -0.50 9.07
N ASP A 46 9.87 -1.08 10.10
CA ASP A 46 9.22 -1.38 11.39
C ASP A 46 9.41 -0.17 12.31
N GLU A 47 8.36 0.65 12.47
CA GLU A 47 8.39 1.85 13.33
C GLU A 47 8.26 1.52 14.83
N GLY A 48 8.15 0.22 15.17
CA GLY A 48 7.75 -0.22 16.49
C GLY A 48 6.22 -0.14 16.67
N LEU A 49 5.76 -0.39 17.90
CA LEU A 49 4.33 -0.31 18.29
C LEU A 49 3.36 -1.08 17.38
N ALA A 50 3.84 -2.13 16.71
CA ALA A 50 3.09 -2.96 15.78
C ALA A 50 2.59 -2.24 14.52
N GLN A 51 3.27 -1.21 14.04
CA GLN A 51 2.98 -0.56 12.76
C GLN A 51 4.16 -0.68 11.79
N TYR A 52 3.87 -0.63 10.49
CA TYR A 52 4.86 -0.80 9.43
C TYR A 52 4.63 0.21 8.32
N MET A 53 5.65 1.01 8.02
CA MET A 53 5.61 2.03 6.97
C MET A 53 5.99 1.41 5.62
N LEU A 54 5.17 1.64 4.60
CA LEU A 54 5.51 1.25 3.23
C LEU A 54 6.62 2.14 2.68
N VAL A 55 7.56 1.56 1.91
CA VAL A 55 8.83 2.23 1.62
C VAL A 55 8.89 2.84 0.22
N ASP A 56 8.36 2.15 -0.78
CA ASP A 56 8.47 2.56 -2.18
C ASP A 56 7.15 2.40 -2.94
N GLU A 57 7.03 3.04 -4.10
CA GLU A 57 5.79 3.09 -4.89
C GLU A 57 5.24 1.69 -5.19
N MET A 58 6.09 0.74 -5.57
CA MET A 58 5.64 -0.62 -5.90
C MET A 58 5.12 -1.36 -4.66
N SER A 59 5.76 -1.18 -3.50
CA SER A 59 5.30 -1.74 -2.22
C SER A 59 3.91 -1.20 -1.86
N HIS A 60 3.68 0.09 -2.08
CA HIS A 60 2.37 0.72 -1.88
C HIS A 60 1.29 0.10 -2.78
N HIS A 61 1.57 -0.02 -4.08
CA HIS A 61 0.55 -0.52 -5.02
C HIS A 61 0.27 -2.01 -4.84
N LYS A 62 1.28 -2.83 -4.52
CA LYS A 62 1.06 -4.23 -4.13
C LYS A 62 0.25 -4.34 -2.83
N PHE A 63 0.49 -3.47 -1.87
CA PHE A 63 -0.33 -3.37 -0.66
C PHE A 63 -1.78 -2.99 -0.99
N TYR A 64 -2.01 -1.97 -1.83
CA TYR A 64 -3.36 -1.55 -2.23
C TYR A 64 -4.11 -2.68 -2.94
N ALA A 65 -3.45 -3.34 -3.89
CA ALA A 65 -4.01 -4.51 -4.57
C ALA A 65 -4.34 -5.64 -3.59
N ALA A 66 -3.46 -5.92 -2.62
CA ALA A 66 -3.71 -6.90 -1.58
C ALA A 66 -4.93 -6.54 -0.70
N VAL A 67 -5.11 -5.26 -0.36
CA VAL A 67 -6.28 -4.76 0.40
C VAL A 67 -7.57 -4.97 -0.41
N ILE A 68 -7.56 -4.57 -1.69
CA ILE A 68 -8.70 -4.76 -2.61
C ILE A 68 -9.06 -6.23 -2.75
N LEU A 69 -8.06 -7.11 -2.87
CA LEU A 69 -8.24 -8.56 -2.99
C LEU A 69 -8.55 -9.25 -1.64
N GLY A 70 -8.63 -8.50 -0.54
CA GLY A 70 -8.99 -9.03 0.77
C GLY A 70 -7.90 -9.91 1.42
N LYS A 71 -6.64 -9.67 1.09
CA LYS A 71 -5.51 -10.44 1.65
C LYS A 71 -5.24 -10.02 3.10
N PRO A 72 -5.15 -10.96 4.05
CA PRO A 72 -5.01 -10.63 5.47
C PRO A 72 -3.59 -10.20 5.85
N ALA A 73 -2.59 -10.68 5.12
CA ALA A 73 -1.18 -10.45 5.37
C ALA A 73 -0.35 -10.63 4.08
N LEU A 74 0.86 -10.09 4.09
CA LEU A 74 1.89 -10.31 3.08
C LEU A 74 3.21 -10.63 3.77
N ARG A 75 4.04 -11.46 3.14
CA ARG A 75 5.44 -11.60 3.51
C ARG A 75 6.18 -10.37 2.98
N CYS A 76 6.81 -9.61 3.87
CA CYS A 76 7.48 -8.34 3.57
C CYS A 76 8.97 -8.39 3.91
N SER A 77 9.77 -7.66 3.14
CA SER A 77 11.16 -7.35 3.48
C SER A 77 11.20 -6.17 4.45
N LEU A 78 11.90 -6.32 5.57
CA LEU A 78 12.18 -5.25 6.52
C LEU A 78 13.39 -4.45 6.05
N VAL A 79 13.23 -3.13 5.93
CA VAL A 79 14.32 -2.20 5.67
C VAL A 79 14.76 -1.52 6.96
N ASP A 80 16.02 -1.07 7.00
CA ASP A 80 16.59 -0.41 8.17
C ASP A 80 16.38 1.12 8.14
N ALA A 81 16.14 1.68 6.95
CA ALA A 81 15.95 3.11 6.76
C ALA A 81 14.45 3.46 6.84
N GLU A 82 14.12 4.41 7.71
CA GLU A 82 12.80 5.00 7.79
C GLU A 82 12.49 5.76 6.49
N PRO A 83 11.36 5.48 5.82
CA PRO A 83 10.93 6.25 4.66
C PRO A 83 10.34 7.59 5.10
N GLU A 84 10.44 8.58 4.23
CA GLU A 84 9.74 9.86 4.40
C GLU A 84 8.23 9.65 4.34
N ASP A 85 7.49 10.31 5.24
CA ASP A 85 6.03 10.19 5.34
C ASP A 85 5.31 11.39 4.73
N THR A 86 5.52 11.58 3.43
CA THR A 86 4.90 12.66 2.67
C THR A 86 3.36 12.66 2.72
N LEU A 87 2.73 11.50 2.96
CA LEU A 87 1.28 11.39 3.07
C LEU A 87 0.75 12.03 4.35
N ASP A 88 1.38 11.77 5.50
CA ASP A 88 0.98 12.39 6.77
C ASP A 88 1.49 13.83 6.87
N GLU A 89 2.78 14.04 6.62
CA GLU A 89 3.48 15.29 6.89
C GLU A 89 3.07 16.43 5.95
N GLU A 90 2.81 16.13 4.66
CA GLU A 90 2.54 17.15 3.66
C GLU A 90 1.11 17.09 3.10
N ALA A 91 0.61 15.89 2.83
CA ALA A 91 -0.68 15.71 2.18
C ALA A 91 -1.87 15.65 3.15
N GLY A 92 -1.64 15.60 4.47
CA GLY A 92 -2.69 15.59 5.48
C GLY A 92 -3.60 14.37 5.41
N ASN A 93 -3.01 13.20 5.12
CA ASN A 93 -3.67 11.91 4.90
C ASN A 93 -4.63 11.89 3.70
N GLU A 94 -4.34 12.70 2.68
CA GLU A 94 -5.09 12.76 1.43
C GLU A 94 -4.35 12.14 0.26
N PHE A 95 -5.01 11.22 -0.42
CA PHE A 95 -4.50 10.65 -1.67
C PHE A 95 -4.91 11.47 -2.88
N THR A 96 -3.98 11.61 -3.83
CA THR A 96 -4.23 12.11 -5.18
C THR A 96 -4.14 10.95 -6.17
N LEU A 97 -5.09 10.87 -7.08
CA LEU A 97 -5.09 9.88 -8.16
C LEU A 97 -4.25 10.38 -9.34
N THR A 98 -3.42 9.51 -9.90
CA THR A 98 -2.58 9.82 -11.07
C THR A 98 -2.76 8.75 -12.15
N ASN A 99 -2.40 9.10 -13.39
CA ASN A 99 -2.26 8.18 -14.54
C ASN A 99 -3.42 7.17 -14.69
N GLY A 100 -4.63 7.65 -14.98
CA GLY A 100 -5.71 6.75 -15.39
C GLY A 100 -7.09 7.38 -15.46
N ALA A 101 -7.96 6.77 -16.28
CA ALA A 101 -9.39 7.06 -16.28
C ALA A 101 -10.05 6.35 -15.10
N VAL A 102 -10.36 7.11 -14.04
CA VAL A 102 -10.98 6.65 -12.79
C VAL A 102 -12.19 5.74 -13.02
N SER A 103 -12.94 5.95 -14.09
CA SER A 103 -14.16 5.19 -14.42
C SER A 103 -13.97 3.68 -14.60
N LYS A 104 -12.78 3.20 -14.98
CA LYS A 104 -12.51 1.76 -15.12
C LYS A 104 -12.10 1.09 -13.80
N ALA A 105 -11.55 1.88 -12.88
CA ALA A 105 -10.99 1.44 -11.61
C ALA A 105 -11.91 1.75 -10.42
N GLN A 106 -13.09 2.32 -10.67
CA GLN A 106 -13.92 2.93 -9.63
C GLN A 106 -14.27 1.93 -8.53
N ASP A 107 -14.70 0.71 -8.88
CA ASP A 107 -15.08 -0.31 -7.90
C ASP A 107 -13.90 -0.73 -7.01
N HIS A 108 -12.70 -0.82 -7.58
CA HIS A 108 -11.48 -1.14 -6.84
C HIS A 108 -11.03 0.02 -5.95
N LEU A 109 -11.09 1.25 -6.46
CA LEU A 109 -10.79 2.45 -5.69
C LEU A 109 -11.77 2.63 -4.53
N ASP A 110 -13.07 2.41 -4.76
CA ASP A 110 -14.10 2.50 -3.72
C ASP A 110 -13.83 1.48 -2.62
N ARG A 111 -13.50 0.24 -2.99
CA ARG A 111 -13.16 -0.81 -2.03
C ARG A 111 -11.89 -0.50 -1.24
N LEU A 112 -10.85 0.00 -1.91
CA LEU A 112 -9.62 0.44 -1.25
C LEU A 112 -9.93 1.54 -0.24
N MET A 113 -10.67 2.56 -0.67
CA MET A 113 -11.00 3.71 0.17
C MET A 113 -11.97 3.35 1.29
N GLU A 114 -12.84 2.36 1.14
CA GLU A 114 -13.68 1.87 2.24
C GLU A 114 -12.83 1.34 3.41
N VAL A 115 -11.68 0.72 3.11
CA VAL A 115 -10.75 0.22 4.12
C VAL A 115 -9.87 1.34 4.67
N LEU A 116 -9.32 2.19 3.80
CA LEU A 116 -8.40 3.25 4.20
C LEU A 116 -9.10 4.39 4.95
N ALA A 117 -10.36 4.71 4.61
CA ALA A 117 -11.14 5.73 5.32
C ALA A 117 -11.41 5.37 6.78
N LYS A 118 -11.60 4.08 7.08
CA LYS A 118 -11.70 3.58 8.46
C LYS A 118 -10.41 3.78 9.27
N ARG A 119 -9.30 4.10 8.59
CA ARG A 119 -7.98 4.38 9.17
C ARG A 119 -7.58 5.85 9.10
N GLY A 120 -8.49 6.73 8.68
CA GLY A 120 -8.28 8.19 8.65
C GLY A 120 -7.82 8.78 7.32
N TYR A 121 -7.64 7.97 6.28
CA TYR A 121 -7.25 8.45 4.95
C TYR A 121 -8.44 8.86 4.09
N ARG A 122 -8.25 9.79 3.16
CA ARG A 122 -9.29 10.22 2.22
C ARG A 122 -8.73 10.47 0.82
N LEU A 123 -9.59 10.48 -0.19
CA LEU A 123 -9.23 11.00 -1.51
C LEU A 123 -9.34 12.53 -1.46
N ARG A 124 -8.38 13.22 -2.08
CA ARG A 124 -8.47 14.64 -2.33
C ARG A 124 -9.60 14.90 -3.33
N SER A 125 -10.56 15.73 -2.93
CA SER A 125 -11.71 16.16 -3.71
C SER A 125 -11.39 17.30 -4.68
#